data_AF-A0A6G3ZCP0-F1
#
_entry.id   AF-A0A6G3ZCP0-F1
#
_cell.length_a   1.000
_cell.length_b   1.000
_cell.length_c   1.000
_cell.angle_alpha   90.00
_cell.angle_beta   90.00
_cell.angle_gamma   90.00
#
_symmetry.space_group_name_H-M   'P 1'
#
loop_
_entity.id
_entity.type
_entity.pdbx_description
1 polymer ?
#
loop_
_entity_poly.entity_id
_entity_poly.type
_entity_poly.pdbx_seq_one_letter_code
_entity_poly.pdbx_strand_id
1 'polypeptide(L)' 'MESEFVSLRLKAGLTQRSIADALGVTEQAVRNWERGKNEPRFTIQQMKLLCRMLGLTLDEMPDTFSSNN' A
#
# COMPACT_ATOMS: atom_id res chain seq x y z
N MET A 1 16.49 -2.67 4.17
CA MET A 1 15.80 -1.40 4.50
C MET A 1 14.31 -1.66 4.40
N GLU A 2 13.48 -1.10 5.27
CA GLU A 2 12.02 -1.25 5.14
C GLU A 2 11.53 -0.53 3.87
N SER A 3 10.51 -1.03 3.19
CA SER A 3 9.93 -0.34 2.03
C SER A 3 9.25 0.97 2.47
N GLU A 4 9.23 1.97 1.59
CA GLU A 4 8.54 3.23 1.85
C GLU A 4 7.06 3.02 2.16
N PHE A 5 6.38 2.14 1.42
CA PHE A 5 4.98 1.81 1.65
C PHE A 5 4.70 1.17 3.03
N VAL A 6 5.57 0.28 3.52
CA VAL A 6 5.50 -0.25 4.90
C VAL A 6 5.56 0.88 5.92
N SER A 7 6.47 1.84 5.73
CA SER A 7 6.63 2.97 6.65
C SER A 7 5.38 3.84 6.69
N LEU A 8 4.78 4.13 5.53
CA LEU A 8 3.52 4.88 5.42
C LEU A 8 2.36 4.14 6.11
N ARG A 9 2.23 2.83 5.85
CA ARG A 9 1.19 2.01 6.50
C ARG A 9 1.31 2.02 8.02
N LEU A 10 2.53 1.84 8.54
CA LEU A 10 2.79 1.82 9.99
C LEU A 10 2.54 3.19 10.63
N LYS A 11 2.93 4.30 9.97
CA LYS A 11 2.61 5.67 10.42
C LYS A 11 1.10 5.93 10.49
N ALA A 12 0.34 5.36 9.55
CA ALA A 12 -1.13 5.43 9.55
C ALA A 12 -1.80 4.46 10.55
N GLY A 13 -1.03 3.66 11.30
CA GLY A 13 -1.57 2.68 12.25
C GLY A 13 -2.32 1.50 11.60
N LEU A 14 -2.05 1.24 10.32
CA LEU A 14 -2.77 0.24 9.54
C LEU A 14 -2.05 -1.12 9.57
N THR A 15 -2.84 -2.19 9.51
CA THR A 15 -2.32 -3.55 9.30
C THR A 15 -2.36 -3.91 7.82
N GLN A 16 -1.60 -4.94 7.40
CA GLN A 16 -1.74 -5.48 6.03
C GLN A 16 -3.19 -5.94 5.76
N ARG A 17 -3.80 -6.56 6.77
CA ARG A 17 -5.19 -7.02 6.77
C ARG A 17 -6.19 -5.87 6.54
N SER A 18 -6.03 -4.74 7.24
CA SER A 18 -6.96 -3.60 7.10
C SER A 18 -6.93 -3.00 5.69
N ILE A 19 -5.75 -2.90 5.08
CA ILE A 19 -5.63 -2.48 3.67
C ILE A 19 -6.28 -3.50 2.75
N ALA A 20 -6.03 -4.79 2.98
CA ALA A 20 -6.56 -5.86 2.14
C ALA A 20 -8.09 -5.88 2.15
N ASP A 21 -8.69 -5.84 3.33
CA ASP A 21 -10.14 -5.85 3.51
C ASP A 21 -10.78 -4.60 2.87
N ALA A 22 -10.16 -3.42 3.00
CA ALA A 22 -10.65 -2.18 2.40
C ALA A 22 -10.57 -2.19 0.86
N LEU A 23 -9.50 -2.73 0.30
CA LEU A 23 -9.28 -2.77 -1.15
C LEU A 23 -9.91 -3.98 -1.84
N GLY A 24 -10.52 -4.91 -1.08
CA GLY A 24 -11.09 -6.13 -1.62
C GLY A 24 -10.04 -7.08 -2.21
N VAL A 25 -8.84 -7.12 -1.63
CA VAL A 25 -7.75 -8.02 -2.03
C VAL A 25 -7.38 -8.96 -0.89
N THR A 26 -6.49 -9.92 -1.14
CA THR A 26 -5.98 -10.79 -0.07
C THR A 26 -4.88 -10.09 0.74
N GLU A 27 -4.76 -10.42 2.02
CA GLU A 27 -3.63 -9.96 2.85
C GLU A 27 -2.27 -10.38 2.25
N GLN A 28 -2.23 -11.57 1.65
CA GLN A 28 -1.06 -12.06 0.93
C GLN A 28 -0.67 -11.17 -0.27
N ALA A 29 -1.64 -10.53 -0.94
CA ALA A 29 -1.35 -9.56 -1.99
C ALA A 29 -0.62 -8.33 -1.43
N VAL A 30 -1.14 -7.72 -0.36
CA VAL A 30 -0.50 -6.57 0.32
C VAL A 30 0.91 -6.92 0.78
N ARG A 31 1.06 -8.08 1.41
CA ARG A 31 2.34 -8.64 1.82
C ARG A 31 3.33 -8.83 0.65
N ASN A 32 2.85 -9.17 -0.53
CA ASN A 32 3.70 -9.32 -1.72
C ASN A 32 4.10 -7.97 -2.31
N TRP A 33 3.23 -6.96 -2.24
CA TRP A 33 3.55 -5.58 -2.65
C TRP A 33 4.68 -5.01 -1.79
N GLU A 34 4.57 -5.13 -0.47
CA GLU A 34 5.59 -4.67 0.49
C GLU A 34 6.95 -5.36 0.32
N ARG A 35 6.98 -6.55 -0.28
CA ARG A 35 8.21 -7.30 -0.58
C ARG A 35 8.70 -7.14 -2.01
N GLY A 36 8.02 -6.32 -2.82
CA GLY A 36 8.36 -6.13 -4.24
C GLY A 36 8.20 -7.37 -5.10
N LYS A 37 7.41 -8.35 -4.66
CA LYS A 37 7.18 -9.57 -5.45
C LYS A 37 6.24 -9.30 -6.63
N ASN A 38 5.25 -8.43 -6.43
CA ASN A 38 4.27 -8.05 -7.42
C ASN A 38 3.97 -6.55 -7.30
N GLU A 39 3.78 -5.88 -8.43
CA GLU A 39 3.25 -4.51 -8.45
C GLU A 39 1.72 -4.54 -8.31
N PRO A 40 1.12 -3.67 -7.48
CA PRO A 40 -0.32 -3.58 -7.38
C PRO A 40 -0.96 -3.06 -8.67
N ARG A 41 -2.12 -3.62 -9.04
CA ARG A 41 -2.99 -3.03 -10.06
C ARG A 41 -4.25 -2.53 -9.39
N PHE A 42 -4.44 -1.21 -9.40
CA PHE A 42 -5.58 -0.58 -8.76
C PHE A 42 -6.59 -0.08 -9.80
N THR A 43 -7.87 -0.26 -9.47
CA THR A 43 -8.91 0.61 -10.00
C THR A 43 -8.74 2.03 -9.43
N ILE A 44 -9.33 3.03 -10.11
CA ILE A 44 -9.34 4.42 -9.61
C ILE A 44 -9.94 4.49 -8.19
N GLN A 45 -10.97 3.69 -7.91
CA GLN A 45 -11.62 3.66 -6.59
C GLN A 45 -10.68 3.12 -5.50
N GLN A 46 -9.96 2.03 -5.78
CA GLN A 46 -8.98 1.46 -4.86
C GLN A 46 -7.83 2.43 -4.59
N MET A 47 -7.30 3.09 -5.63
CA MET A 47 -6.24 4.09 -5.46
C MET A 47 -6.71 5.24 -4.55
N LYS A 48 -7.89 5.80 -4.83
CA LYS A 48 -8.47 6.87 -4.00
C LYS A 48 -8.73 6.41 -2.56
N LEU A 49 -9.15 5.17 -2.35
CA LEU A 49 -9.38 4.63 -1.02
C LEU A 49 -8.07 4.45 -0.25
N LEU A 50 -7.04 3.91 -0.88
CA LEU A 50 -5.71 3.75 -0.28
C LEU A 50 -5.12 5.11 0.14
N CYS A 51 -5.20 6.12 -0.73
CA CYS A 51 -4.79 7.49 -0.43
C CYS A 51 -5.48 8.03 0.83
N ARG A 52 -6.82 7.89 0.93
CA ARG A 52 -7.59 8.30 2.11
C ARG A 52 -7.18 7.55 3.37
N MET A 53 -6.92 6.25 3.28
CA MET A 53 -6.51 5.44 4.43
C MET A 53 -5.13 5.84 4.95
N LEU A 54 -4.20 6.19 4.05
CA LEU A 54 -2.86 6.63 4.41
C LEU A 54 -2.81 8.11 4.83
N GLY A 55 -3.87 8.87 4.57
CA GLY A 55 -3.88 10.31 4.79
C GLY A 55 -3.00 11.07 3.81
N LEU A 56 -2.85 10.55 2.58
CA LEU A 56 -1.98 11.10 1.54
C LEU A 56 -2.79 11.48 0.30
N THR A 57 -2.25 12.40 -0.48
CA THR A 57 -2.62 12.67 -1.87
C THR A 57 -1.93 11.69 -2.81
N LEU A 58 -2.33 11.69 -4.09
CA LEU A 58 -1.69 10.84 -5.09
C LEU A 58 -0.24 11.24 -5.34
N ASP A 59 0.09 12.54 -5.28
CA ASP A 59 1.44 13.05 -5.52
C ASP A 59 2.42 12.71 -4.37
N GLU A 60 1.89 12.38 -3.19
CA GLU A 60 2.68 11.94 -2.03
C GLU A 60 2.86 10.41 -1.98
N MET A 61 2.20 9.67 -2.88
CA MET A 61 2.35 8.22 -2.94
C MET A 61 3.73 7.85 -3.51
N PRO A 62 4.36 6.80 -3.00
CA PRO A 62 5.61 6.32 -3.58
C PRO A 62 5.33 5.70 -4.95
N ASP A 63 6.28 5.87 -5.87
CA ASP A 63 6.22 5.27 -7.22
C ASP A 63 6.28 3.74 -7.14
N THR A 64 6.88 3.17 -6.08
CA THR A 64 6.97 1.73 -5.85
C THR A 64 6.64 1.39 -4.40
N PHE A 65 6.03 0.21 -4.18
CA PHE A 65 5.68 -0.24 -2.82
C PHE A 65 6.78 -1.08 -2.17
N SER A 66 7.87 -1.32 -2.89
CA SER A 66 9.04 -2.06 -2.43
C SER A 66 10.19 -1.11 -2.10
N SER A 67 11.21 -1.60 -1.40
CA SER A 67 12.46 -0.85 -1.29
C SER A 67 13.14 -0.77 -2.66
N ASN A 68 13.47 0.44 -3.11
CA ASN A 68 14.43 0.63 -4.20
C ASN A 68 15.81 0.18 -3.71
N ASN A 69 16.51 -0.64 -4.50
CA ASN A 69 17.94 -0.89 -4.33
C ASN A 69 18.70 0.02 -5.30
#